data_AF-A0A0N8W534-F1
#
_entry.id   AF-A0A0N8W534-F1
#
_cell.length_a   1.000
_cell.length_b   1.000
_cell.length_c   1.000
_cell.angle_alpha   90.00
_cell.angle_beta   90.00
_cell.angle_gamma   90.00
#
_symmetry.space_group_name_H-M   'P 1'
#
loop_
_entity.id
_entity.type
_entity.pdbx_description
1 polymer ?
#
loop_
_entity_poly.entity_id
_entity_poly.type
_entity_poly.pdbx_seq_one_letter_code
_entity_poly.pdbx_strand_id
1 'polypeptide(L)'
;MSKFKALADLIGKPKRLNALLSYGHKGYLATIGWFTAFDTHQAVDEAEQPLPWVTYSFIDFIKTRLNKELAIFEYGSGNSTLFYAKRVKKVVSVEHDEAWFNKIVKEKASNAEMIFTQLEKGGEYSQKAKLLAEKFDVIIVDGRDRVNCCKHSVDALTSNGVLVLDDSEREIYQEARTFLTEKGFKELPFTGISPGLFYNKATSVFYKADNCLGI
;
A
#
# COMPACT_ATOMS: atom_id res chain seq x y z
N MET A 1 -19.07 -12.63 21.78
CA MET A 1 -18.74 -13.96 22.35
C MET A 1 -17.50 -13.81 23.20
N SER A 2 -17.46 -14.31 24.45
CA SER A 2 -16.25 -14.20 25.28
C SER A 2 -15.11 -15.03 24.68
N LYS A 3 -13.86 -14.60 24.88
CA LYS A 3 -12.67 -15.37 24.44
C LYS A 3 -12.68 -16.80 24.99
N PHE A 4 -13.16 -16.97 26.21
CA PHE A 4 -13.29 -18.29 26.85
C PHE A 4 -14.29 -19.19 26.13
N LYS A 5 -15.47 -18.67 25.77
CA LYS A 5 -16.47 -19.43 25.01
C LYS A 5 -15.94 -19.81 23.61
N ALA A 6 -15.25 -18.88 22.95
CA ALA A 6 -14.62 -19.12 21.66
C ALA A 6 -13.57 -20.24 21.72
N LEU A 7 -12.75 -20.25 22.79
CA LEU A 7 -11.75 -21.28 23.02
C LEU A 7 -12.39 -22.63 23.31
N ALA A 8 -13.39 -22.69 24.18
CA ALA A 8 -14.13 -23.92 24.48
C ALA A 8 -14.79 -24.50 23.22
N ASP A 9 -15.44 -23.65 22.41
CA ASP A 9 -16.03 -24.03 21.13
C ASP A 9 -15.00 -24.57 20.13
N LEU A 10 -13.77 -24.05 20.17
CA LEU A 10 -12.68 -24.49 19.29
C LEU A 10 -12.07 -25.81 19.74
N ILE A 11 -11.86 -25.99 21.05
CA ILE A 11 -11.40 -27.26 21.64
C ILE A 11 -12.39 -28.38 21.33
N GLY A 12 -13.70 -28.10 21.36
CA GLY A 12 -14.75 -29.04 20.95
C GLY A 12 -14.74 -29.40 19.46
N LYS A 13 -13.88 -28.77 18.64
CA LYS A 13 -13.76 -29.01 17.20
C LYS A 13 -12.30 -29.36 16.83
N PRO A 14 -11.80 -30.56 17.19
CA PRO A 14 -10.39 -30.92 17.10
C PRO A 14 -9.81 -30.81 15.69
N LYS A 15 -10.57 -31.17 14.63
CA LYS A 15 -10.14 -30.98 13.24
C LYS A 15 -9.92 -29.50 12.89
N ARG A 16 -10.81 -28.62 13.37
CA ARG A 16 -10.71 -27.17 13.15
C ARG A 16 -9.54 -26.58 13.93
N LEU A 17 -9.36 -26.99 15.18
CA LEU A 17 -8.23 -26.57 16.00
C LEU A 17 -6.89 -26.98 15.36
N ASN A 18 -6.75 -28.24 14.94
CA ASN A 18 -5.55 -28.72 14.26
C ASN A 18 -5.26 -27.93 12.98
N ALA A 19 -6.28 -27.64 12.17
CA ALA A 19 -6.12 -26.81 10.97
C ALA A 19 -5.63 -25.39 11.32
N LEU A 20 -6.25 -24.72 12.30
CA LEU A 20 -5.83 -23.36 12.70
C LEU A 20 -4.40 -23.33 13.27
N LEU A 21 -4.02 -24.31 14.09
CA LEU A 21 -2.66 -24.44 14.59
C LEU A 21 -1.67 -24.68 13.44
N SER A 22 -2.04 -25.49 12.46
CA SER A 22 -1.19 -25.74 11.29
C SER A 22 -0.96 -24.48 10.44
N TYR A 23 -1.94 -23.58 10.37
CA TYR A 23 -1.81 -22.34 9.61
C TYR A 23 -0.74 -21.40 10.19
N GLY A 24 -0.49 -21.45 11.50
CA GLY A 24 0.58 -20.72 12.17
C GLY A 24 2.00 -21.15 11.78
N HIS A 25 2.16 -22.34 11.19
CA HIS A 25 3.49 -22.92 10.94
C HIS A 25 3.74 -23.32 9.48
N LYS A 26 2.70 -23.72 8.74
CA LYS A 26 2.81 -24.27 7.38
C LYS A 26 1.65 -23.89 6.45
N GLY A 27 0.85 -22.89 6.82
CA GLY A 27 -0.30 -22.44 6.02
C GLY A 27 -0.02 -21.19 5.21
N TYR A 28 -0.98 -20.83 4.35
CA TYR A 28 -0.92 -19.64 3.50
C TYR A 28 -0.55 -18.36 4.27
N LEU A 29 -1.13 -18.17 5.47
CA LEU A 29 -0.84 -17.01 6.32
C LEU A 29 0.60 -16.97 6.83
N ALA A 30 1.21 -18.13 7.11
CA ALA A 30 2.63 -18.19 7.44
C ALA A 30 3.48 -17.85 6.23
N THR A 31 3.20 -18.45 5.06
CA THR A 31 4.02 -18.27 3.84
C THR A 31 3.98 -16.87 3.26
N ILE A 32 2.89 -16.12 3.46
CA ILE A 32 2.82 -14.70 3.05
C ILE A 32 3.36 -13.76 4.14
N GLY A 33 3.86 -14.28 5.26
CA GLY A 33 4.40 -13.47 6.36
C GLY A 33 3.36 -12.78 7.24
N TRP A 34 2.08 -13.19 7.21
CA TRP A 34 1.02 -12.51 7.97
C TRP A 34 1.27 -12.55 9.48
N PHE A 35 1.70 -13.70 10.02
CA PHE A 35 2.01 -13.84 11.45
C PHE A 35 3.23 -13.02 11.86
N THR A 36 4.32 -13.06 11.07
CA THR A 36 5.51 -12.22 11.31
C THR A 36 5.15 -10.74 11.35
N ALA A 37 4.32 -10.28 10.41
CA ALA A 37 3.85 -8.91 10.38
C ALA A 37 2.96 -8.55 11.59
N PHE A 38 2.10 -9.48 12.01
CA PHE A 38 1.25 -9.31 13.20
C PHE A 38 2.08 -9.17 14.48
N ASP A 39 3.07 -10.05 14.69
CA ASP A 39 3.86 -10.08 15.92
C ASP A 39 4.81 -8.88 16.02
N THR A 40 5.43 -8.50 14.90
CA THR A 40 6.40 -7.38 14.83
C THR A 40 5.73 -6.01 14.72
N HIS A 41 4.43 -5.96 14.44
CA HIS A 41 3.68 -4.73 14.13
C HIS A 41 4.30 -3.96 12.95
N GLN A 42 4.82 -4.69 11.96
CA GLN A 42 5.44 -4.14 10.76
C GLN A 42 4.95 -4.88 9.52
N ALA A 43 4.79 -4.16 8.39
CA ALA A 43 4.48 -4.80 7.12
C ALA A 43 5.74 -5.47 6.55
N VAL A 44 5.94 -6.74 6.88
CA VAL A 44 7.08 -7.56 6.43
C VAL A 44 6.62 -8.94 5.97
N ASP A 45 7.45 -9.62 5.18
CA ASP A 45 7.22 -11.02 4.81
C ASP A 45 7.74 -12.00 5.87
N GLU A 46 7.71 -13.31 5.57
CA GLU A 46 8.17 -14.36 6.49
C GLU A 46 9.67 -14.25 6.83
N ALA A 47 10.46 -13.63 5.96
CA ALA A 47 11.90 -13.42 6.11
C ALA A 47 12.23 -11.99 6.59
N GLU A 48 11.24 -11.32 7.20
CA GLU A 48 11.33 -9.95 7.70
C GLU A 48 11.72 -8.92 6.63
N GLN A 49 11.51 -9.23 5.35
CA GLN A 49 11.76 -8.25 4.29
C GLN A 49 10.60 -7.26 4.18
N PRO A 50 10.89 -5.97 3.92
CA PRO A 50 9.86 -4.94 3.80
C PRO A 50 8.78 -5.28 2.75
N LEU A 51 7.52 -5.13 3.15
CA LEU A 51 6.34 -5.16 2.29
C LEU A 51 5.57 -3.83 2.39
N PRO A 52 4.84 -3.43 1.34
CA PRO A 52 3.90 -2.32 1.47
C PRO A 52 2.68 -2.75 2.30
N TRP A 53 2.08 -1.82 3.05
CA TRP A 53 0.98 -2.13 3.96
C TRP A 53 -0.41 -2.15 3.31
N VAL A 54 -0.47 -2.81 2.16
CA VAL A 54 -1.61 -2.91 1.24
C VAL A 54 -2.07 -4.36 1.15
N THR A 55 -3.12 -4.65 0.38
CA THR A 55 -3.61 -6.03 0.22
C THR A 55 -2.57 -6.97 -0.39
N TYR A 56 -2.45 -8.20 0.12
CA TYR A 56 -1.50 -9.18 -0.43
C TYR A 56 -1.71 -9.47 -1.91
N SER A 57 -2.96 -9.47 -2.38
CA SER A 57 -3.30 -9.65 -3.79
C SER A 57 -2.73 -8.52 -4.66
N PHE A 58 -2.72 -7.27 -4.18
CA PHE A 58 -2.03 -6.18 -4.87
C PHE A 58 -0.50 -6.34 -4.82
N ILE A 59 0.07 -6.77 -3.69
CA ILE A 59 1.52 -7.03 -3.56
C ILE A 59 1.97 -8.05 -4.61
N ASP A 60 1.25 -9.16 -4.75
CA ASP A 60 1.53 -10.21 -5.72
C ASP A 60 1.41 -9.72 -7.17
N PHE A 61 0.44 -8.85 -7.43
CA PHE A 61 0.26 -8.23 -8.73
C PHE A 61 1.40 -7.26 -9.08
N ILE A 62 1.72 -6.31 -8.19
CA ILE A 62 2.64 -5.22 -8.49
C ILE A 62 4.09 -5.69 -8.53
N LYS A 63 4.49 -6.65 -7.66
CA LYS A 63 5.89 -7.10 -7.55
C LYS A 63 6.47 -7.63 -8.86
N THR A 64 5.62 -8.14 -9.75
CA THR A 64 6.01 -8.72 -11.04
C THR A 64 6.07 -7.70 -12.18
N ARG A 65 5.61 -6.47 -11.95
CA ARG A 65 5.49 -5.41 -12.96
C ARG A 65 6.43 -4.23 -12.72
N LEU A 66 6.98 -4.12 -11.51
CA LEU A 66 8.00 -3.12 -11.19
C LEU A 66 9.32 -3.45 -11.90
N ASN A 67 9.95 -2.42 -12.47
CA ASN A 67 11.23 -2.54 -13.16
C ASN A 67 12.07 -1.26 -13.00
N LYS A 68 13.35 -1.32 -13.41
CA LYS A 68 14.36 -0.27 -13.21
C LYS A 68 14.20 0.99 -14.06
N GLU A 69 13.16 1.07 -14.89
CA GLU A 69 12.81 2.29 -15.63
C GLU A 69 11.78 3.15 -14.89
N LEU A 70 10.97 2.55 -14.00
CA LEU A 70 9.83 3.23 -13.37
C LEU A 70 10.28 4.23 -12.30
N ALA A 71 9.56 5.35 -12.22
CA ALA A 71 9.60 6.30 -11.12
C ALA A 71 8.28 6.25 -10.32
N ILE A 72 8.40 6.16 -8.99
CA ILE A 72 7.25 6.08 -8.07
C ILE A 72 7.19 7.32 -7.18
N PHE A 73 5.99 7.88 -7.02
CA PHE A 73 5.67 8.78 -5.92
C PHE A 73 4.75 8.09 -4.92
N GLU A 74 4.96 8.33 -3.64
CA GLU A 74 4.21 7.74 -2.55
C GLU A 74 3.75 8.79 -1.55
N TYR A 75 2.45 8.82 -1.27
CA TYR A 75 1.89 9.54 -0.13
C TYR A 75 1.85 8.59 1.06
N GLY A 76 2.61 8.91 2.11
CA GLY A 76 2.94 8.00 3.20
C GLY A 76 4.27 7.29 2.93
N SER A 77 4.97 6.89 3.99
CA SER A 77 6.28 6.24 3.85
C SER A 77 6.47 5.08 4.81
N GLY A 78 7.45 4.21 4.53
CA GLY A 78 7.82 3.11 5.43
C GLY A 78 8.42 1.91 4.71
N ASN A 79 8.02 0.71 5.12
CA ASN A 79 8.46 -0.54 4.48
C ASN A 79 8.06 -0.61 3.00
N SER A 80 6.95 0.02 2.62
CA SER A 80 6.54 0.20 1.23
C SER A 80 7.60 0.93 0.42
N THR A 81 8.14 2.04 0.92
CA THR A 81 9.21 2.82 0.29
C THR A 81 10.44 1.94 0.00
N LEU A 82 10.87 1.13 0.97
CA LEU A 82 11.99 0.20 0.82
C LEU A 82 11.68 -0.93 -0.18
N PHE A 83 10.46 -1.45 -0.16
CA PHE A 83 9.99 -2.46 -1.10
C PHE A 83 10.05 -1.95 -2.55
N TYR A 84 9.57 -0.74 -2.81
CA TYR A 84 9.59 -0.12 -4.14
C TYR A 84 11.02 0.21 -4.57
N ALA A 85 11.81 0.81 -3.69
CA ALA A 85 13.18 1.24 -4.00
C ALA A 85 14.08 0.09 -4.48
N LYS A 86 13.91 -1.13 -3.93
CA LYS A 86 14.61 -2.33 -4.40
C LYS A 86 14.31 -2.67 -5.86
N ARG A 87 13.15 -2.27 -6.40
CA ARG A 87 12.60 -2.75 -7.69
C ARG A 87 12.55 -1.70 -8.79
N VAL A 88 12.56 -0.41 -8.44
CA VAL A 88 12.39 0.68 -9.41
C VAL A 88 13.61 1.59 -9.56
N LYS A 89 13.54 2.56 -10.47
CA LYS A 89 14.58 3.57 -10.69
C LYS A 89 14.68 4.53 -9.52
N LYS A 90 13.55 5.14 -9.17
CA LYS A 90 13.43 6.23 -8.17
C LYS A 90 12.13 6.07 -7.39
N VAL A 91 12.18 6.35 -6.09
CA VAL A 91 11.00 6.51 -5.23
C VAL A 91 11.08 7.87 -4.55
N VAL A 92 9.98 8.61 -4.54
CA VAL A 92 9.80 9.81 -3.72
C VAL A 92 8.63 9.58 -2.79
N SER A 93 8.86 9.67 -1.48
CA SER A 93 7.79 9.50 -0.49
C SER A 93 7.61 10.77 0.32
N VAL A 94 6.36 11.21 0.47
CA VAL A 94 6.00 12.33 1.35
C VAL A 94 5.39 11.82 2.65
N GLU A 95 5.92 12.29 3.77
CA GLU A 95 5.51 11.91 5.11
C GLU A 95 5.09 13.13 5.94
N HIS A 96 3.99 12.97 6.67
CA HIS A 96 3.42 13.99 7.53
C HIS A 96 3.69 13.79 9.01
N ASP A 97 3.92 12.54 9.43
CA ASP A 97 4.27 12.23 10.81
C ASP A 97 5.77 12.45 11.01
N GLU A 98 6.14 13.48 11.76
CA GLU A 98 7.53 13.89 11.96
C GLU A 98 8.36 12.82 12.68
N ALA A 99 7.77 12.15 13.68
CA ALA A 99 8.45 11.10 14.43
C ALA A 99 8.72 9.88 13.53
N TRP A 100 7.74 9.52 12.70
CA TRP A 100 7.88 8.46 11.71
C TRP A 100 8.89 8.81 10.61
N PHE A 101 8.83 10.02 10.07
CA PHE A 101 9.79 10.51 9.08
C PHE A 101 11.23 10.40 9.61
N ASN A 102 11.47 10.88 10.83
CA ASN A 102 12.79 10.84 11.47
C ASN A 102 13.31 9.42 11.73
N LYS A 103 12.40 8.44 11.85
CA LYS A 103 12.75 7.01 11.93
C LYS A 103 13.12 6.47 10.55
N ILE A 104 12.24 6.62 9.56
CA ILE A 104 12.39 5.97 8.24
C ILE A 104 13.51 6.59 7.41
N VAL A 105 13.76 7.90 7.52
CA VAL A 105 14.80 8.60 6.73
C VAL A 105 16.20 8.03 6.99
N LYS A 106 16.44 7.44 8.16
CA LYS A 106 17.71 6.81 8.53
C LYS A 106 17.96 5.48 7.81
N GLU A 107 16.89 4.81 7.39
CA GLU A 107 16.91 3.50 6.76
C GLU A 107 16.65 3.58 5.24
N LYS A 108 16.59 4.81 4.69
CA LYS A 108 16.19 5.03 3.30
C LYS A 108 17.19 4.42 2.31
N ALA A 109 16.66 3.89 1.21
CA ALA A 109 17.48 3.47 0.08
C ALA A 109 18.14 4.68 -0.62
N SER A 110 19.24 4.44 -1.34
CA SER A 110 19.96 5.49 -2.06
C SER A 110 19.12 6.14 -3.17
N ASN A 111 18.19 5.40 -3.77
CA ASN A 111 17.24 5.87 -4.78
C ASN A 111 15.87 6.25 -4.19
N ALA A 112 15.77 6.38 -2.87
CA ALA A 112 14.58 6.88 -2.18
C ALA A 112 14.84 8.30 -1.65
N GLU A 113 14.01 9.22 -2.12
CA GLU A 113 13.89 10.58 -1.61
C GLU A 113 12.75 10.63 -0.60
N MET A 114 13.01 11.23 0.56
CA MET A 114 12.06 11.33 1.66
C MET A 114 11.79 12.80 1.93
N ILE A 115 10.52 13.21 1.85
CA ILE A 115 10.10 14.59 2.02
C ILE A 115 9.16 14.68 3.21
N PHE A 116 9.53 15.46 4.22
CA PHE A 116 8.61 15.81 5.29
C PHE A 116 7.68 16.95 4.84
N THR A 117 6.38 16.84 5.12
CA THR A 117 5.41 17.91 4.84
C THR A 117 4.27 17.86 5.84
N GLN A 118 4.03 18.98 6.52
CA GLN A 118 2.93 19.12 7.48
C GLN A 118 1.57 18.79 6.84
N LEU A 119 0.70 18.15 7.61
CA LEU A 119 -0.61 17.75 7.12
C LEU A 119 -1.61 18.90 7.23
N GLU A 120 -1.98 19.44 6.08
CA GLU A 120 -3.10 20.37 5.92
C GLU A 120 -4.04 19.83 4.84
N LYS A 121 -5.36 19.83 5.11
CA LYS A 121 -6.36 19.31 4.16
C LYS A 121 -6.37 20.17 2.89
N GLY A 122 -6.09 19.55 1.74
CA GLY A 122 -5.91 20.22 0.45
C GLY A 122 -4.61 21.04 0.35
N GLY A 123 -3.75 20.97 1.36
CA GLY A 123 -2.50 21.72 1.43
C GLY A 123 -1.36 21.05 0.69
N GLU A 124 -0.14 21.48 1.03
CA GLU A 124 1.10 21.08 0.36
C GLU A 124 1.31 19.57 0.34
N TYR A 125 0.96 18.86 1.43
CA TYR A 125 1.07 17.40 1.50
C TYR A 125 0.37 16.74 0.32
N SER A 126 -0.92 17.06 0.09
CA SER A 126 -1.73 16.44 -0.96
C SER A 126 -1.30 16.86 -2.38
N GLN A 127 -0.71 18.04 -2.51
CA GLN A 127 -0.24 18.59 -3.78
C GLN A 127 1.21 18.19 -4.11
N LYS A 128 1.91 17.51 -3.20
CA LYS A 128 3.36 17.34 -3.25
C LYS A 128 3.85 16.77 -4.57
N ALA A 129 3.24 15.70 -5.09
CA ALA A 129 3.64 15.10 -6.36
C ALA A 129 3.63 16.11 -7.51
N LYS A 130 2.62 17.00 -7.56
CA LYS A 130 2.50 18.06 -8.56
C LYS A 130 3.54 19.16 -8.37
N LEU A 131 3.85 19.52 -7.13
CA LEU A 131 4.78 20.61 -6.80
C LEU A 131 6.23 20.29 -7.13
N LEU A 132 6.60 19.00 -7.25
CA LEU A 132 7.96 18.59 -7.61
C LEU A 132 8.31 18.85 -9.08
N ALA A 133 7.34 19.25 -9.91
CA ALA A 133 7.52 19.52 -11.34
C ALA A 133 8.16 18.34 -12.12
N GLU A 134 8.04 17.13 -11.60
CA GLU A 134 8.42 15.88 -12.24
C GLU A 134 7.20 14.97 -12.43
N LYS A 135 7.33 13.98 -13.31
CA LYS A 135 6.26 13.02 -13.61
C LYS A 135 6.61 11.64 -13.09
N PHE A 136 5.60 10.91 -12.65
CA PHE A 136 5.76 9.57 -12.10
C PHE A 136 4.94 8.56 -12.88
N ASP A 137 5.48 7.34 -13.02
CA ASP A 137 4.80 6.23 -13.68
C ASP A 137 3.77 5.59 -12.76
N VAL A 138 4.04 5.57 -11.45
CA VAL A 138 3.11 5.07 -10.44
C VAL A 138 3.02 6.09 -9.32
N ILE A 139 1.80 6.50 -8.97
CA ILE A 139 1.54 7.30 -7.77
C ILE A 139 0.71 6.48 -6.80
N ILE A 140 1.19 6.33 -5.58
CA ILE A 140 0.58 5.50 -4.53
C ILE A 140 0.03 6.39 -3.44
N VAL A 141 -1.26 6.26 -3.15
CA VAL A 141 -1.97 7.02 -2.13
C VAL A 141 -2.33 6.10 -0.96
N ASP A 142 -1.42 6.04 0.03
CA ASP A 142 -1.58 5.23 1.26
C ASP A 142 -1.37 6.07 2.54
N GLY A 143 -1.36 7.39 2.42
CA GLY A 143 -1.10 8.32 3.51
C GLY A 143 -2.36 8.94 4.11
N ARG A 144 -2.36 10.27 4.20
CA ARG A 144 -3.50 11.09 4.64
C ARG A 144 -4.08 11.90 3.49
N ASP A 145 -5.22 12.53 3.75
CA ASP A 145 -5.90 13.41 2.78
C ASP A 145 -6.07 12.78 1.38
N ARG A 146 -6.36 11.46 1.36
CA ARG A 146 -6.25 10.61 0.17
C ARG A 146 -7.09 11.08 -1.02
N VAL A 147 -8.26 11.68 -0.75
CA VAL A 147 -9.13 12.24 -1.79
C VAL A 147 -8.44 13.37 -2.55
N ASN A 148 -7.86 14.34 -1.83
CA ASN A 148 -7.14 15.45 -2.45
C ASN A 148 -5.83 14.97 -3.10
N CYS A 149 -5.12 14.02 -2.48
CA CYS A 149 -3.96 13.39 -3.09
C CYS A 149 -4.30 12.80 -4.47
N CYS A 150 -5.38 12.02 -4.57
CA CYS A 150 -5.84 11.46 -5.84
C CYS A 150 -6.17 12.56 -6.87
N LYS A 151 -6.86 13.62 -6.44
CA LYS A 151 -7.24 14.74 -7.32
C LYS A 151 -6.04 15.47 -7.90
N HIS A 152 -5.03 15.76 -7.09
CA HIS A 152 -3.83 16.47 -7.50
C HIS A 152 -2.83 15.59 -8.26
N SER A 153 -2.84 14.28 -8.03
CA SER A 153 -1.90 13.33 -8.63
C SER A 153 -2.09 13.11 -10.13
N VAL A 154 -3.29 13.33 -10.67
CA VAL A 154 -3.55 13.16 -12.12
C VAL A 154 -2.62 14.03 -12.96
N ASP A 155 -2.33 15.25 -12.49
CA ASP A 155 -1.41 16.19 -13.15
C ASP A 155 0.07 15.84 -12.93
N ALA A 156 0.39 14.88 -12.06
CA ALA A 156 1.76 14.43 -11.78
C ALA A 156 2.10 13.08 -12.42
N LEU A 157 1.13 12.43 -13.08
CA LEU A 157 1.38 11.19 -13.82
C LEU A 157 2.06 11.44 -15.17
N THR A 158 2.88 10.48 -15.60
CA THR A 158 3.26 10.31 -17.00
C THR A 158 2.04 9.99 -17.86
N SER A 159 2.17 10.02 -19.19
CA SER A 159 1.05 9.74 -20.10
C SER A 159 0.50 8.32 -19.98
N ASN A 160 1.36 7.37 -19.59
CA ASN A 160 1.04 5.97 -19.33
C ASN A 160 1.03 5.66 -17.82
N GLY A 161 1.00 6.68 -16.95
CA GLY A 161 1.06 6.49 -15.52
C GLY A 161 -0.22 5.92 -14.92
N VAL A 162 -0.09 5.25 -13.78
CA VAL A 162 -1.21 4.69 -13.01
C VAL A 162 -1.25 5.26 -11.60
N LEU A 163 -2.44 5.29 -11.02
CA LEU A 163 -2.64 5.70 -9.63
C LEU A 163 -3.11 4.51 -8.79
N VAL A 164 -2.57 4.38 -7.58
CA VAL A 164 -2.98 3.35 -6.61
C VAL A 164 -3.60 4.03 -5.41
N LEU A 165 -4.77 3.56 -4.98
CA LEU A 165 -5.44 4.02 -3.76
C LEU A 165 -5.63 2.82 -2.82
N ASP A 166 -4.98 2.85 -1.66
CA ASP A 166 -5.24 1.87 -0.60
C ASP A 166 -6.51 2.23 0.20
N ASP A 167 -7.07 1.23 0.87
CA ASP A 167 -8.34 1.30 1.58
C ASP A 167 -9.50 1.79 0.71
N SER A 168 -9.46 1.48 -0.59
CA SER A 168 -10.41 2.01 -1.59
C SER A 168 -11.86 1.57 -1.33
N GLU A 169 -12.08 0.56 -0.48
CA GLU A 169 -13.40 0.13 -0.04
C GLU A 169 -14.07 1.12 0.93
N ARG A 170 -13.32 2.04 1.53
CA ARG A 170 -13.88 2.99 2.50
C ARG A 170 -14.75 4.02 1.80
N GLU A 171 -15.97 4.19 2.30
CA GLU A 171 -16.97 5.12 1.74
C GLU A 171 -16.44 6.56 1.61
N ILE A 172 -15.63 7.02 2.56
CA ILE A 172 -15.00 8.34 2.53
C ILE A 172 -14.09 8.58 1.30
N TYR A 173 -13.65 7.52 0.60
CA TYR A 173 -12.82 7.61 -0.60
C TYR A 173 -13.62 7.41 -1.89
N GLN A 174 -14.95 7.25 -1.81
CA GLN A 174 -15.81 7.15 -2.99
C GLN A 174 -15.67 8.37 -3.90
N GLU A 175 -15.50 9.56 -3.33
CA GLU A 175 -15.28 10.80 -4.09
C GLU A 175 -14.03 10.72 -4.99
N ALA A 176 -12.94 10.14 -4.49
CA ALA A 176 -11.71 9.96 -5.27
C ALA A 176 -11.94 8.99 -6.45
N ARG A 177 -12.63 7.88 -6.20
CA ARG A 177 -12.94 6.84 -7.19
C ARG A 177 -13.81 7.40 -8.32
N THR A 178 -14.85 8.15 -7.97
CA THR A 178 -15.72 8.84 -8.94
C THR A 178 -14.91 9.83 -9.78
N PHE A 179 -14.12 10.69 -9.15
CA PHE A 179 -13.27 11.65 -9.85
C PHE A 179 -12.30 10.98 -10.84
N LEU A 180 -11.62 9.90 -10.43
CA LEU A 180 -10.67 9.19 -11.30
C LEU A 180 -11.39 8.55 -12.51
N THR A 181 -12.59 8.01 -12.28
CA THR A 181 -13.44 7.46 -13.36
C THR A 181 -13.84 8.56 -14.36
N GLU A 182 -14.24 9.74 -13.88
CA GLU A 182 -14.57 10.90 -14.72
C GLU A 182 -13.35 11.43 -15.50
N LYS A 183 -12.13 11.24 -14.98
CA LYS A 183 -10.85 11.51 -15.68
C LYS A 183 -10.45 10.41 -16.68
N GLY A 184 -11.30 9.42 -16.89
CA GLY A 184 -11.14 8.35 -17.88
C GLY A 184 -10.26 7.19 -17.42
N PHE A 185 -9.99 7.07 -16.12
CA PHE A 185 -9.33 5.88 -15.57
C PHE A 185 -10.33 4.74 -15.39
N LYS A 186 -9.88 3.51 -15.62
CA LYS A 186 -10.58 2.29 -15.20
C LYS A 186 -10.04 1.85 -13.85
N GLU A 187 -10.90 1.28 -13.02
CA GLU A 187 -10.52 0.73 -11.72
C GLU A 187 -10.30 -0.79 -11.82
N LEU A 188 -9.20 -1.26 -11.23
CA LEU A 188 -8.92 -2.67 -10.97
C LEU A 188 -8.72 -2.85 -9.45
N PRO A 189 -9.74 -3.34 -8.72
CA PRO A 189 -9.66 -3.51 -7.28
C PRO A 189 -9.01 -4.85 -6.89
N PHE A 190 -8.10 -4.81 -5.93
CA PHE A 190 -7.50 -5.97 -5.27
C PHE A 190 -8.04 -6.07 -3.86
N THR A 191 -8.88 -7.07 -3.59
CA THR A 191 -9.47 -7.28 -2.26
C THR A 191 -8.73 -8.36 -1.50
N GLY A 192 -8.81 -8.32 -0.16
CA GLY A 192 -8.25 -9.34 0.71
C GLY A 192 -7.74 -8.77 2.03
N ILE A 193 -6.85 -9.50 2.66
CA ILE A 193 -6.16 -9.07 3.88
C ILE A 193 -4.83 -8.37 3.54
N SER A 194 -4.28 -7.63 4.49
CA SER A 194 -2.96 -6.98 4.40
C SER A 194 -2.03 -7.50 5.51
N PRO A 195 -0.72 -7.20 5.47
CA PRO A 195 0.22 -7.63 6.50
C PRO A 195 -0.26 -7.29 7.92
N GLY A 196 -0.34 -8.29 8.80
CA GLY A 196 -0.75 -8.14 10.19
C GLY A 196 -2.22 -7.77 10.44
N LEU A 197 -3.06 -7.59 9.42
CA LEU A 197 -4.48 -7.24 9.58
C LEU A 197 -5.37 -8.35 9.05
N PHE A 198 -6.39 -8.74 9.81
CA PHE A 198 -7.28 -9.87 9.48
C PHE A 198 -8.73 -9.43 9.25
N TYR A 199 -8.92 -8.45 8.37
CA TYR A 199 -10.22 -8.01 7.88
C TYR A 199 -10.11 -7.66 6.40
N ASN A 200 -11.27 -7.62 5.71
CA ASN A 200 -11.31 -7.34 4.29
C ASN A 200 -10.96 -5.86 4.03
N LYS A 201 -9.95 -5.64 3.19
CA LYS A 201 -9.51 -4.35 2.64
C LYS A 201 -9.53 -4.41 1.11
N ALA A 202 -9.42 -3.27 0.46
CA ALA A 202 -9.19 -3.14 -0.96
C ALA A 202 -8.05 -2.16 -1.26
N THR A 203 -7.20 -2.52 -2.20
CA THR A 203 -6.24 -1.63 -2.84
C THR A 203 -6.60 -1.55 -4.32
N SER A 204 -6.94 -0.37 -4.84
CA SER A 204 -7.39 -0.23 -6.23
C SER A 204 -6.32 0.42 -7.10
N VAL A 205 -6.10 -0.13 -8.30
CA VAL A 205 -5.29 0.48 -9.36
C VAL A 205 -6.20 1.19 -10.35
N PHE A 206 -5.90 2.44 -10.64
CA PHE A 206 -6.56 3.29 -11.62
C PHE A 206 -5.63 3.49 -12.81
N TYR A 207 -6.06 3.02 -13.99
CA TYR A 207 -5.22 2.97 -15.19
C TYR A 207 -5.97 3.40 -16.45
N LYS A 208 -5.22 3.73 -17.51
CA LYS A 208 -5.72 3.95 -18.87
C LYS A 208 -5.24 2.82 -19.80
N ALA A 209 -5.78 2.77 -21.02
CA ALA A 209 -5.55 1.67 -21.96
C ALA A 209 -4.06 1.42 -22.26
N ASP A 210 -3.28 2.48 -22.46
CA ASP A 210 -1.82 2.41 -22.48
C ASP A 210 -1.29 2.77 -21.09
N ASN A 211 -0.60 1.82 -20.43
CA ASN A 211 -0.12 2.00 -19.06
C ASN A 211 1.22 1.31 -18.79
N CYS A 212 1.98 1.87 -17.85
CA CYS A 212 3.31 1.42 -17.44
C CYS A 212 3.33 0.04 -16.76
N LEU A 213 2.16 -0.53 -16.41
CA LEU A 213 2.02 -1.82 -15.76
C LEU A 213 1.62 -2.96 -16.72
N GLY A 214 1.40 -2.66 -18.00
CA GLY A 214 1.02 -3.65 -19.02
C GLY A 214 -0.31 -4.35 -18.73
N ILE A 215 -1.28 -3.62 -18.15
CA ILE A 215 -2.65 -4.08 -17.89
C ILE A 215 -3.50 -3.89 -19.15
#